data_AF-A0A9D7YMW0-F1
#
_entry.id   AF-A0A9D7YMW0-F1
#
_cell.length_a   1.000
_cell.length_b   1.000
_cell.length_c   1.000
_cell.angle_alpha   90.00
_cell.angle_beta   90.00
_cell.angle_gamma   90.00
#
_symmetry.space_group_name_H-M   'P 1'
#
loop_
_entity.id
_entity.type
_entity.pdbx_description
1 polymer ?
#
loop_
_entity_poly.entity_id
_entity_poly.type
_entity_poly.pdbx_seq_one_letter_code
_entity_poly.pdbx_strand_id
1 'polypeptide(L)'
;MLISDCILIIWIHFIADFVLQSDKVAINKSKDTNCLIWHCSIYGIVMLIFGPAFALINAMLHFITDYVTSKITSYFWMTNQRHWFFTTIGLDQAIHISCLFLTLKYLTTF
;
A
#
# COMPACT_ATOMS: atom_id res chain seq x y z
N MET A 1 -11.68 5.03 -17.40
CA MET A 1 -11.32 5.59 -16.08
C MET A 1 -11.69 7.05 -16.05
N LEU A 2 -12.66 7.41 -15.21
CA LEU A 2 -13.10 8.77 -14.94
C LEU A 2 -12.29 9.35 -13.77
N ILE A 3 -12.34 10.68 -13.61
CA ILE A 3 -11.69 11.36 -12.46
C ILE A 3 -12.27 10.89 -11.13
N SER A 4 -13.57 10.59 -11.08
CA SER A 4 -14.24 10.02 -9.91
C SER A 4 -13.61 8.71 -9.46
N ASP A 5 -13.23 7.85 -10.42
CA ASP A 5 -12.62 6.54 -10.13
C ASP A 5 -11.24 6.72 -9.50
N CYS A 6 -10.46 7.69 -10.01
CA CYS A 6 -9.14 8.03 -9.46
C CYS A 6 -9.25 8.54 -8.02
N ILE A 7 -10.19 9.46 -7.76
CA ILE A 7 -10.41 10.02 -6.41
C ILE A 7 -10.86 8.91 -5.46
N LEU A 8 -11.79 8.05 -5.90
CA LEU A 8 -12.28 6.93 -5.12
C LEU A 8 -11.14 5.98 -4.72
N ILE A 9 -10.29 5.59 -5.68
CA ILE A 9 -9.14 4.72 -5.42
C ILE A 9 -8.18 5.34 -4.41
N ILE A 10 -7.87 6.64 -4.51
CA ILE A 10 -6.96 7.31 -3.57
C ILE A 10 -7.50 7.21 -2.14
N TRP A 11 -8.79 7.52 -1.93
CA TRP A 11 -9.39 7.49 -0.61
C TRP A 11 -9.52 6.09 -0.04
N ILE A 12 -9.89 5.12 -0.87
CA ILE A 12 -10.00 3.73 -0.43
C ILE A 12 -8.63 3.13 -0.12
N HIS A 13 -7.60 3.47 -0.90
CA HIS A 13 -6.22 3.12 -0.58
C HIS A 13 -5.80 3.71 0.76
N PHE A 14 -6.04 5.01 1.00
CA PHE A 14 -5.73 5.65 2.28
C PHE A 14 -6.42 4.94 3.47
N ILE A 15 -7.70 4.59 3.33
CA ILE A 15 -8.42 3.87 4.38
C ILE A 15 -7.82 2.48 4.60
N ALA A 16 -7.58 1.73 3.52
CA ALA A 16 -7.06 0.37 3.60
C ALA A 16 -5.64 0.31 4.18
N ASP A 17 -4.78 1.24 3.77
CA ASP A 17 -3.35 1.24 4.11
C ASP A 17 -3.06 1.93 5.45
N PHE A 18 -3.71 3.07 5.76
CA PHE A 18 -3.45 3.80 7.01
C PHE A 18 -4.51 3.56 8.08
N VAL A 19 -5.79 3.74 7.75
CA VAL A 19 -6.87 3.75 8.77
C VAL A 19 -7.07 2.34 9.36
N LEU A 20 -6.98 1.30 8.52
CA LEU A 20 -7.12 -0.09 8.97
C LEU A 20 -5.81 -0.72 9.44
N GLN A 21 -4.67 -0.05 9.25
CA GLN A 21 -3.39 -0.50 9.79
C GLN A 21 -3.26 -0.09 11.26
N SER A 22 -3.17 -1.08 12.14
CA SER A 22 -2.92 -0.83 13.57
C SER A 22 -1.49 -0.38 13.85
N ASP A 23 -1.28 0.30 14.99
CA ASP A 23 0.06 0.69 15.46
C ASP A 23 1.01 -0.52 15.58
N LYS A 24 0.48 -1.67 16.03
CA LYS A 24 1.25 -2.91 16.12
C LYS A 24 1.79 -3.31 14.74
N VAL A 25 0.99 -3.15 13.70
CA VAL A 25 1.41 -3.46 12.33
C VAL A 25 2.43 -2.47 11.84
N ALA A 26 2.17 -1.17 12.00
CA ALA A 26 3.07 -0.11 11.56
C ALA A 26 4.49 -0.28 12.14
N ILE A 27 4.61 -0.68 13.41
CA ILE A 27 5.89 -0.83 14.10
C ILE A 27 6.61 -2.15 13.73
N ASN A 28 5.88 -3.22 13.43
CA ASN A 28 6.46 -4.56 13.27
C ASN A 28 6.55 -5.06 11.83
N LYS A 29 5.89 -4.43 10.85
CA LYS A 29 5.85 -4.93 9.46
C LYS A 29 7.22 -5.06 8.78
N SER A 30 8.23 -4.32 9.25
CA SER A 30 9.62 -4.45 8.77
C SER A 30 10.41 -5.62 9.38
N LYS A 31 9.91 -6.20 10.48
CA LYS A 31 10.58 -7.25 11.27
C LYS A 31 9.86 -8.60 11.20
N ASP A 32 8.54 -8.58 11.01
CA ASP A 32 7.69 -9.76 11.00
C ASP A 32 6.87 -9.81 9.71
N THR A 33 7.21 -10.75 8.82
CA THR A 33 6.50 -10.96 7.57
C THR A 33 5.05 -11.39 7.80
N ASN A 34 4.71 -12.08 8.89
CA ASN A 34 3.31 -12.44 9.18
C ASN A 34 2.47 -11.19 9.44
N CYS A 35 3.06 -10.21 10.11
CA CYS A 35 2.43 -8.92 10.35
C CYS A 35 2.15 -8.17 9.03
N LEU A 36 3.10 -8.23 8.08
CA LEU A 36 2.94 -7.68 6.74
C LEU A 36 1.88 -8.43 5.92
N ILE A 37 1.87 -9.77 5.97
CA ILE A 37 0.86 -10.59 5.29
C ILE A 37 -0.54 -10.26 5.81
N TRP A 38 -0.71 -10.12 7.13
CA TRP A 38 -1.99 -9.75 7.73
C TRP A 38 -2.49 -8.41 7.20
N HIS A 39 -1.60 -7.41 7.16
CA HIS A 39 -1.91 -6.09 6.61
C HIS A 39 -2.33 -6.16 5.14
N CYS A 40 -1.52 -6.82 4.30
CA CYS A 40 -1.82 -6.94 2.87
C CYS A 40 -3.08 -7.77 2.60
N SER A 41 -3.43 -8.68 3.51
CA SER A 41 -4.68 -9.47 3.43
C SER A 41 -5.91 -8.58 3.67
N ILE A 42 -5.88 -7.74 4.70
CA ILE A 42 -6.97 -6.77 4.97
C ILE A 42 -7.07 -5.77 3.83
N TYR A 43 -5.93 -5.25 3.37
CA TYR A 43 -5.86 -4.38 2.20
C TYR A 43 -6.51 -5.04 0.98
N GLY A 44 -6.14 -6.28 0.68
CA GLY A 44 -6.71 -7.05 -0.43
C GLY A 44 -8.22 -7.26 -0.30
N ILE A 45 -8.73 -7.54 0.91
CA ILE A 45 -10.18 -7.67 1.16
C ILE A 45 -10.90 -6.36 0.83
N VAL A 46 -10.37 -5.21 1.22
CA VAL A 46 -10.96 -3.91 0.87
C VAL A 46 -10.96 -3.69 -0.64
N MET A 47 -9.90 -4.09 -1.34
CA MET A 47 -9.78 -3.93 -2.80
C MET A 47 -10.72 -4.83 -3.61
N LEU A 48 -11.39 -5.82 -2.99
CA LEU A 48 -12.39 -6.68 -3.67
C LEU A 48 -13.55 -5.90 -4.28
N ILE A 49 -13.83 -4.69 -3.80
CA ILE A 49 -14.86 -3.80 -4.36
C ILE A 49 -14.61 -3.46 -5.85
N PHE A 50 -13.35 -3.54 -6.31
CA PHE A 50 -12.96 -3.31 -7.70
C PHE A 50 -12.82 -4.62 -8.50
N GLY A 51 -13.14 -5.76 -7.88
CA GLY A 51 -13.10 -7.08 -8.49
C GLY A 51 -11.92 -7.95 -8.00
N PRO A 52 -12.05 -9.29 -8.08
CA PRO A 52 -11.09 -10.22 -7.50
C PRO A 52 -9.70 -10.16 -8.14
N ALA A 53 -9.62 -9.97 -9.47
CA ALA A 53 -8.35 -9.84 -10.17
C ALA A 53 -7.59 -8.57 -9.75
N PHE A 54 -8.31 -7.43 -9.65
CA PHE A 54 -7.75 -6.17 -9.18
C PHE A 54 -7.23 -6.29 -7.75
N ALA A 55 -8.03 -6.88 -6.86
CA ALA A 55 -7.68 -7.09 -5.46
C ALA A 55 -6.43 -7.95 -5.30
N LEU A 56 -6.37 -9.10 -5.99
CA LEU A 56 -5.25 -10.02 -5.89
C LEU A 56 -3.95 -9.40 -6.39
N ILE A 57 -3.98 -8.79 -7.58
CA ILE A 57 -2.79 -8.17 -8.18
C ILE A 57 -2.29 -7.02 -7.30
N ASN A 58 -3.19 -6.14 -6.85
CA ASN A 58 -2.77 -5.00 -6.02
C ASN A 58 -2.36 -5.41 -4.61
N ALA A 59 -2.93 -6.44 -4.01
CA ALA A 59 -2.45 -6.96 -2.73
C ALA A 59 -1.01 -7.51 -2.85
N MET A 60 -0.68 -8.19 -3.97
CA MET A 60 0.68 -8.66 -4.23
C MET A 60 1.65 -7.50 -4.47
N LEU A 61 1.28 -6.51 -5.29
CA LEU A 61 2.10 -5.32 -5.51
C LEU A 61 2.31 -4.52 -4.22
N HIS A 62 1.25 -4.38 -3.41
CA HIS A 62 1.32 -3.72 -2.11
C HIS A 62 2.29 -4.43 -1.17
N PHE A 63 2.19 -5.76 -1.08
CA PHE A 63 3.11 -6.57 -0.28
C PHE A 63 4.57 -6.37 -0.69
N ILE A 64 4.86 -6.38 -2.00
CA ILE A 64 6.22 -6.20 -2.51
C ILE A 64 6.77 -4.82 -2.15
N THR A 65 5.98 -3.76 -2.39
CA THR A 65 6.37 -2.38 -2.07
C THR A 65 6.64 -2.25 -0.58
N ASP A 66 5.68 -2.62 0.27
CA ASP A 66 5.78 -2.54 1.72
C ASP A 66 6.94 -3.34 2.29
N TYR A 67 7.20 -4.54 1.75
CA TYR A 67 8.31 -5.38 2.19
C TYR A 67 9.67 -4.66 2.05
N VAL A 68 9.81 -3.83 1.02
CA VAL A 68 11.02 -3.05 0.76
C VAL A 68 11.00 -1.73 1.52
N THR A 69 9.94 -0.93 1.36
CA THR A 69 9.84 0.43 1.91
C THR A 69 9.78 0.43 3.44
N SER A 70 9.16 -0.58 4.08
CA SER A 70 9.12 -0.68 5.54
C SER A 70 10.51 -0.90 6.17
N LYS A 71 11.40 -1.61 5.48
CA LYS A 71 12.79 -1.81 5.93
C LYS A 71 13.61 -0.52 5.79
N ILE A 72 13.42 0.19 4.68
CA ILE A 72 14.08 1.47 4.43
C ILE A 72 13.62 2.53 5.44
N THR A 73 12.31 2.67 5.66
CA THR A 73 11.75 3.59 6.66
C THR A 73 12.22 3.22 8.07
N SER A 74 12.28 1.93 8.42
CA SER A 74 12.82 1.49 9.70
C SER A 74 14.29 1.87 9.88
N TYR A 75 15.11 1.73 8.83
CA TYR A 75 16.50 2.17 8.85
C TYR A 75 16.62 3.70 9.08
N PHE A 76 15.85 4.51 8.34
CA PHE A 76 15.89 5.97 8.52
C PHE A 76 15.35 6.42 9.88
N TRP A 77 14.36 5.72 10.42
CA TRP A 77 13.86 5.97 11.77
C TRP A 77 14.95 5.71 12.83
N MET A 78 15.60 4.54 12.78
CA MET A 78 16.65 4.15 13.73
C MET A 78 17.90 5.04 13.63
N THR A 79 18.21 5.57 12.45
CA THR A 79 19.34 6.48 12.22
C THR A 79 18.98 7.96 12.38
N ASN A 80 17.77 8.27 12.86
CA ASN A 80 17.25 9.62 13.09
C ASN A 80 17.27 10.53 11.84
N GLN A 81 17.18 9.94 10.64
CA GLN A 81 17.14 10.64 9.35
C GLN A 81 15.69 11.00 8.97
N ARG A 82 15.10 11.95 9.70
CA ARG A 82 13.66 12.29 9.60
C ARG A 82 13.21 12.70 8.21
N HIS A 83 13.99 13.50 7.49
CA HIS A 83 13.66 13.91 6.12
C HIS A 83 13.46 12.68 5.22
N TRP A 84 14.43 11.77 5.20
CA TRP A 84 14.40 10.57 4.36
C TRP A 84 13.33 9.55 4.79
N PHE A 85 13.03 9.50 6.09
CA PHE A 85 11.88 8.75 6.60
C PHE A 85 10.57 9.21 5.94
N PHE A 86 10.25 10.50 6.01
CA PHE A 86 9.03 11.04 5.39
C PHE A 86 9.06 10.99 3.87
N THR A 87 10.21 11.23 3.24
CA THR A 87 10.37 11.09 1.78
C THR A 87 10.09 9.65 1.33
N THR A 88 10.52 8.65 2.10
CA THR A 88 10.25 7.24 1.77
C THR A 88 8.78 6.89 1.95
N ILE A 89 8.09 7.45 2.96
CA ILE A 89 6.63 7.31 3.08
C ILE A 89 5.94 7.94 1.87
N GLY A 90 6.34 9.13 1.43
CA GLY A 90 5.78 9.75 0.22
C GLY A 90 6.02 8.91 -1.05
N LEU A 91 7.21 8.33 -1.19
CA LEU A 91 7.56 7.44 -2.29
C LEU A 91 6.71 6.16 -2.28
N ASP A 92 6.55 5.55 -1.12
CA ASP A 92 5.73 4.36 -0.90
C ASP A 92 4.29 4.58 -1.41
N GLN A 93 3.68 5.68 -0.99
CA GLN A 93 2.34 6.07 -1.44
C GLN A 93 2.27 6.35 -2.95
N ALA A 94 3.29 7.01 -3.51
CA ALA A 94 3.35 7.27 -4.95
C ALA A 94 3.42 5.97 -5.76
N ILE A 95 4.16 4.96 -5.28
CA ILE A 95 4.24 3.64 -5.92
C ILE A 95 2.89 2.93 -5.84
N HIS A 96 2.27 2.87 -4.66
CA HIS A 96 0.98 2.20 -4.47
C HIS A 96 -0.12 2.80 -5.35
N ILE A 97 -0.27 4.13 -5.37
CA ILE A 97 -1.24 4.82 -6.23
C ILE A 97 -0.95 4.57 -7.72
N SER A 98 0.33 4.55 -8.12
CA SER A 98 0.71 4.24 -9.49
C SER A 98 0.29 2.81 -9.88
N CYS A 99 0.53 1.83 -9.01
CA CYS A 99 0.09 0.45 -9.21
C CYS A 99 -1.43 0.36 -9.35
N LEU A 100 -2.19 1.01 -8.46
CA LEU A 100 -3.66 1.01 -8.48
C LEU A 100 -4.21 1.62 -9.78
N PHE A 101 -3.67 2.75 -10.22
CA PHE A 101 -4.13 3.40 -11.45
C PHE A 101 -3.79 2.60 -12.70
N LEU A 102 -2.57 2.05 -12.78
CA LEU A 102 -2.13 1.26 -13.93
C LEU A 102 -2.90 -0.06 -14.02
N THR A 103 -3.11 -0.75 -12.90
CA THR A 103 -3.88 -2.00 -12.87
C THR A 103 -5.36 -1.76 -13.16
N LEU A 104 -5.98 -0.70 -12.63
CA LEU A 104 -7.38 -0.37 -12.95
C LEU A 104 -7.52 -0.07 -14.45
N LYS A 105 -6.63 0.76 -14.99
CA LYS A 105 -6.62 1.08 -16.42
C LYS A 105 -6.47 -0.19 -17.25
N TYR A 106 -5.53 -1.06 -16.92
CA TYR A 106 -5.30 -2.29 -17.67
C TYR A 106 -6.51 -3.24 -17.62
N LEU A 107 -7.10 -3.45 -16.44
CA LEU A 107 -8.22 -4.39 -16.27
C LEU A 107 -9.57 -3.88 -16.80
N THR A 108 -9.72 -2.57 -17.03
CA THR A 108 -10.96 -1.95 -17.54
C THR A 108 -10.91 -1.57 -19.03
N THR A 109 -9.73 -1.67 -19.66
CA THR A 109 -9.53 -1.33 -21.09
C THR A 109 -9.69 -2.56 -22.00
N PHE A 110 -9.97 -3.74 -21.43
CA PHE A 110 -10.40 -4.95 -22.13
C PHE A 110 -11.82 -5.31 -21.68
#